data_AF-A0A7S3RZI4-F1
#
_entry.id   AF-A0A7S3RZI4-F1
#
_cell.length_a   1.000
_cell.length_b   1.000
_cell.length_c   1.000
_cell.angle_alpha   90.00
_cell.angle_beta   90.00
_cell.angle_gamma   90.00
#
_symmetry.space_group_name_H-M   'P 1'
#
loop_
_entity.id
_entity.type
_entity.pdbx_description
1 polymer ?
#
loop_
_entity_poly.entity_id
_entity_poly.type
_entity_poly.pdbx_seq_one_letter_code
_entity_poly.pdbx_strand_id
1 'polypeptide(L)'
;FYNPKLYRPPPKVELSAEDRISVNMGGTLAPTAAPGGIAGTGVTAFVQLDQQVAPPPPPQAVQAYATKGQESAGVLTLVDMLVADLDKEMQEMTVEEKDAQKEYEEMTADAAAKRASDSKSIADKESAKADLEAQSEKMAEEKKSKTAEAMATAETL
;
A
#
# COMPACT_ATOMS: atom_id res chain seq x y z
N PHE A 1 28.50 -46.35 -32.48
CA PHE A 1 28.57 -44.93 -32.88
C PHE A 1 27.17 -44.40 -33.11
N TYR A 2 26.76 -43.35 -32.38
CA TYR A 2 25.44 -42.72 -32.49
C TYR A 2 25.41 -41.77 -33.68
N ASN A 3 24.37 -41.82 -34.53
CA ASN A 3 24.19 -40.91 -35.66
C ASN A 3 23.20 -39.80 -35.27
N PRO A 4 23.67 -38.60 -34.91
CA PRO A 4 22.82 -37.51 -34.42
C PRO A 4 21.81 -36.99 -35.45
N LYS A 5 21.97 -37.32 -36.75
CA LYS A 5 21.01 -36.94 -37.80
C LYS A 5 19.71 -37.76 -37.79
N LEU A 6 19.65 -38.85 -37.03
CA LEU A 6 18.45 -39.69 -36.90
C LEU A 6 17.69 -39.45 -35.59
N TYR A 7 18.16 -38.55 -34.73
CA TYR A 7 17.47 -38.22 -33.49
C TYR A 7 16.24 -37.34 -33.76
N ARG A 8 15.05 -37.86 -33.45
CA ARG A 8 13.83 -37.07 -33.39
C ARG A 8 13.59 -36.69 -31.93
N PRO A 9 13.68 -35.41 -31.56
CA PRO A 9 13.41 -34.99 -30.20
C PRO A 9 11.95 -35.33 -29.82
N PRO A 10 11.70 -35.81 -28.60
CA PRO A 10 10.35 -36.08 -28.14
C PRO A 10 9.49 -34.80 -28.18
N PRO A 11 8.19 -34.91 -28.49
CA PRO A 11 7.29 -33.76 -28.52
C PRO A 11 7.24 -33.07 -27.15
N LYS A 12 7.25 -31.73 -27.15
CA LYS A 12 7.14 -30.94 -25.92
C LYS A 12 5.74 -31.13 -25.32
N VAL A 13 5.68 -31.58 -24.08
CA VAL A 13 4.43 -31.74 -23.33
C VAL A 13 4.17 -30.44 -22.56
N GLU A 14 2.98 -29.86 -22.69
CA GLU A 14 2.57 -28.72 -21.88
C GLU A 14 2.18 -29.20 -20.48
N LEU A 15 2.85 -28.70 -19.44
CA LEU A 15 2.54 -29.04 -18.05
C LEU A 15 1.23 -28.40 -17.60
N SER A 16 0.39 -29.19 -16.94
CA SER A 16 -0.80 -28.73 -16.22
C SER A 16 -0.43 -27.72 -15.12
N ALA A 17 -1.40 -26.94 -14.64
CA ALA A 17 -1.15 -25.90 -13.63
C ALA A 17 -0.62 -26.51 -12.32
N GLU A 18 -1.14 -27.66 -11.89
CA GLU A 18 -0.67 -28.37 -10.70
C GLU A 18 0.76 -28.91 -10.90
N ASP A 19 1.05 -29.46 -12.07
CA ASP A 19 2.38 -29.99 -12.43
C ASP A 19 3.44 -28.88 -12.48
N ARG A 20 3.07 -27.67 -12.93
CA ARG A 20 3.95 -26.50 -12.96
C ARG A 20 4.35 -26.04 -11.57
N ILE A 21 3.41 -26.03 -10.64
CA ILE A 21 3.67 -25.63 -9.24
C ILE A 21 4.58 -26.66 -8.57
N SER A 22 4.33 -27.96 -8.79
CA SER A 22 5.16 -29.04 -8.27
C SER A 22 6.62 -28.93 -8.76
N VAL A 23 6.82 -28.72 -10.07
CA VAL A 23 8.16 -28.56 -10.66
C VAL A 23 8.86 -27.28 -10.19
N ASN A 24 8.14 -26.15 -10.07
CA ASN A 24 8.71 -24.91 -9.56
C ASN A 24 9.09 -24.98 -8.07
N MET A 25 8.38 -25.80 -7.28
CA MET A 25 8.66 -26.03 -5.87
C MET A 25 9.65 -27.19 -5.64
N GLY A 26 10.35 -27.66 -6.69
CA GLY A 26 11.39 -28.68 -6.58
C GLY A 26 10.88 -30.13 -6.52
N GLY A 27 9.58 -30.35 -6.71
CA GLY A 27 8.99 -31.65 -6.94
C GLY A 27 9.33 -32.17 -8.34
N THR A 28 9.58 -33.46 -8.48
CA THR A 28 9.67 -34.09 -9.81
C THR A 28 8.27 -34.53 -10.22
N LEU A 29 7.89 -34.30 -11.49
CA LEU A 29 6.67 -34.91 -12.01
C LEU A 29 6.75 -36.41 -11.80
N ALA A 30 5.61 -37.02 -11.45
CA ALA A 30 5.54 -38.48 -11.34
C ALA A 30 6.20 -39.08 -12.59
N PRO A 31 7.17 -40.00 -12.43
CA PRO A 31 7.82 -40.61 -13.58
C PRO A 31 6.73 -41.12 -14.50
N THR A 32 6.64 -40.59 -15.72
CA THR A 32 5.81 -41.21 -16.74
C THR A 32 6.32 -42.65 -16.79
N ALA A 33 5.47 -43.61 -16.45
CA ALA A 33 5.84 -45.01 -16.45
C ALA A 33 6.59 -45.28 -17.75
N ALA A 34 7.84 -45.74 -17.64
CA ALA A 34 8.60 -46.10 -18.83
C ALA A 34 7.69 -46.99 -19.69
N PRO A 35 7.58 -46.78 -21.02
CA PRO A 35 6.84 -47.69 -21.87
C PRO A 35 7.48 -49.08 -21.72
N GLY A 36 6.94 -49.88 -20.82
CA GLY A 36 7.59 -51.03 -20.26
C GLY A 36 6.66 -52.22 -20.38
N GLY A 37 6.77 -52.91 -21.50
CA GLY A 37 6.11 -54.20 -21.69
C GLY A 37 5.98 -54.54 -23.16
N ILE A 38 6.61 -55.63 -23.58
CA ILE A 38 6.08 -56.42 -24.69
C ILE A 38 4.63 -56.75 -24.34
N ALA A 39 3.69 -56.27 -25.14
CA ALA A 39 2.28 -56.48 -24.91
C ALA A 39 2.00 -58.00 -24.78
N GLY A 40 1.47 -58.41 -23.63
CA GLY A 40 0.75 -59.68 -23.47
C GLY A 40 1.51 -60.90 -22.91
N THR A 41 2.73 -60.80 -22.36
CA THR A 41 3.48 -62.03 -21.97
C THR A 41 4.00 -62.16 -20.54
N GLY A 42 3.87 -61.16 -19.65
CA GLY A 42 4.11 -61.38 -18.21
C GLY A 42 5.48 -61.95 -17.80
N VAL A 43 6.54 -61.77 -18.60
CA VAL A 43 7.89 -62.28 -18.34
C VAL A 43 8.94 -61.20 -18.58
N THR A 44 9.77 -60.90 -17.58
CA THR A 44 11.09 -60.28 -17.80
C THR A 44 12.16 -61.30 -17.46
N ALA A 45 12.81 -61.81 -18.50
CA ALA A 45 13.81 -62.86 -18.44
C ALA A 45 15.09 -62.39 -17.72
N PHE A 46 15.53 -63.22 -16.76
CA PHE A 46 16.91 -63.26 -16.29
C PHE A 46 17.81 -63.74 -17.44
N VAL A 47 18.71 -62.89 -17.93
CA VAL A 47 19.82 -63.31 -18.80
C VAL A 47 21.12 -62.89 -18.12
N GLN A 48 21.76 -63.88 -17.51
CA GLN A 48 23.15 -63.84 -17.03
C GLN A 48 24.06 -64.02 -18.26
N LEU A 49 24.80 -62.97 -18.64
CA LEU A 49 25.88 -63.08 -19.61
C LEU A 49 27.19 -62.68 -18.90
N ASP A 50 28.09 -63.64 -18.77
CA ASP A 50 29.43 -63.51 -18.20
C ASP A 50 30.29 -62.58 -19.08
N GLN A 51 30.27 -61.29 -18.75
CA GLN A 51 31.28 -60.33 -19.13
C GLN A 51 31.64 -59.54 -17.87
N GLN A 52 32.94 -59.33 -17.64
CA GLN A 52 33.47 -58.38 -16.68
C GLN A 52 33.07 -56.95 -17.10
N VAL A 53 31.80 -56.61 -16.89
CA VAL A 53 31.25 -55.28 -17.09
C VAL A 53 31.30 -54.63 -15.72
N ALA A 54 32.17 -53.63 -15.59
CA ALA A 54 32.18 -52.78 -14.41
C ALA A 54 30.74 -52.36 -14.08
N PRO A 55 30.33 -52.36 -12.80
CA PRO A 55 29.00 -51.91 -12.42
C PRO A 55 28.75 -50.53 -13.06
N PRO A 56 27.54 -50.27 -13.59
CA PRO A 56 27.24 -49.02 -14.27
C PRO A 56 27.70 -47.86 -13.39
N PRO A 57 28.37 -46.83 -13.95
CA PRO A 57 28.85 -45.71 -13.16
C PRO A 57 27.68 -45.16 -12.34
N PRO A 58 27.89 -44.86 -11.05
CA PRO A 58 26.82 -44.39 -10.18
C PRO A 58 26.11 -43.22 -10.86
N PRO A 59 24.76 -43.16 -10.82
CA PRO A 59 24.04 -42.03 -11.39
C PRO A 59 24.66 -40.74 -10.87
N GLN A 60 24.88 -39.77 -11.77
CA GLN A 60 25.43 -38.47 -11.40
C GLN A 60 24.69 -37.97 -10.16
N ALA A 61 25.42 -37.71 -9.08
CA ALA A 61 24.85 -37.22 -7.84
C ALA A 61 23.93 -36.04 -8.19
N VAL A 62 22.65 -36.16 -7.83
CA VAL A 62 21.68 -35.08 -8.00
C VAL A 62 22.32 -33.83 -7.42
N GLN A 63 22.40 -32.76 -8.22
CA GLN A 63 23.16 -31.55 -7.93
C GLN A 63 22.70 -30.89 -6.62
N ALA A 64 23.16 -31.38 -5.47
CA ALA A 64 22.81 -30.83 -4.16
C ALA A 64 23.25 -29.36 -4.01
N TYR A 65 24.22 -28.93 -4.83
CA TYR A 65 24.63 -27.53 -4.92
C TYR A 65 23.70 -26.64 -5.76
N ALA A 66 22.97 -27.20 -6.73
CA ALA A 66 22.02 -26.42 -7.54
C ALA A 66 20.77 -26.04 -6.72
N THR A 67 20.26 -26.97 -5.92
CA THR A 67 19.08 -26.75 -5.06
C THR A 67 19.33 -25.69 -3.98
N LYS A 68 20.55 -25.64 -3.43
CA LYS A 68 20.95 -24.63 -2.42
C LYS A 68 20.96 -23.19 -2.97
N GLY A 69 21.28 -23.02 -4.26
CA GLY A 69 21.21 -21.73 -4.95
C GLY A 69 19.77 -21.26 -5.16
N GLN A 70 18.84 -22.18 -5.44
CA GLN A 70 17.41 -21.89 -5.59
C GLN A 70 16.74 -21.51 -4.26
N GLU A 71 17.07 -22.17 -3.14
CA GLU A 71 16.54 -21.80 -1.82
C GLU A 71 17.00 -20.38 -1.40
N SER A 72 18.25 -20.03 -1.70
CA SER A 72 18.79 -18.70 -1.42
C SER A 72 18.12 -17.59 -2.25
N ALA A 73 17.73 -17.89 -3.49
CA ALA A 73 17.00 -16.94 -4.34
C ALA A 73 15.62 -16.58 -3.76
N GLY A 74 14.91 -17.54 -3.16
CA GLY A 74 13.62 -17.27 -2.49
C GLY A 74 13.78 -16.33 -1.29
N VAL A 75 14.79 -16.54 -0.45
CA VAL A 75 15.06 -15.67 0.71
C VAL A 75 15.46 -14.26 0.26
N LEU A 76 16.27 -14.12 -0.79
CA LEU A 76 16.62 -12.81 -1.35
C LEU A 76 15.38 -12.06 -1.84
N THR A 77 14.44 -12.73 -2.51
CA THR A 77 13.18 -12.08 -2.92
C THR A 77 12.33 -11.63 -1.73
N LEU A 78 12.31 -12.39 -0.62
CA LEU A 78 11.63 -11.96 0.60
C LEU A 78 12.30 -10.72 1.21
N VAL A 79 13.64 -10.64 1.17
CA VAL A 79 14.39 -9.47 1.65
C VAL A 79 14.13 -8.25 0.76
N ASP A 80 14.12 -8.41 -0.56
CA ASP A 80 13.81 -7.32 -1.49
C ASP A 80 12.39 -6.78 -1.29
N MET A 81 11.41 -7.65 -0.99
CA MET A 81 10.05 -7.23 -0.62
C MET A 81 10.03 -6.45 0.70
N LEU A 82 10.74 -6.91 1.74
CA LEU A 82 10.82 -6.18 3.00
C LEU A 82 11.48 -4.80 2.84
N VAL A 83 12.50 -4.69 1.99
CA VAL A 83 13.11 -3.38 1.69
C VAL A 83 12.13 -2.48 0.96
N ALA A 84 11.40 -3.01 -0.03
CA ALA A 84 10.39 -2.24 -0.75
C ALA A 84 9.23 -1.78 0.15
N ASP A 85 8.80 -2.63 1.08
CA ASP A 85 7.76 -2.29 2.07
C ASP A 85 8.26 -1.18 3.01
N LEU A 86 9.49 -1.28 3.53
CA LEU A 86 10.10 -0.24 4.37
C LEU A 86 10.28 1.09 3.62
N ASP A 87 10.69 1.05 2.35
CA ASP A 87 10.82 2.26 1.51
C ASP A 87 9.46 2.93 1.30
N LYS A 88 8.41 2.13 1.10
CA LYS A 88 7.05 2.64 0.97
C LYS A 88 6.55 3.26 2.28
N GLU A 89 6.73 2.59 3.41
CA GLU A 89 6.36 3.12 4.73
C GLU A 89 7.10 4.44 5.04
N MET A 90 8.40 4.53 4.71
CA MET A 90 9.15 5.78 4.86
C MET A 90 8.59 6.92 3.99
N GLN A 91 8.18 6.62 2.75
CA GLN A 91 7.57 7.61 1.87
C GLN A 91 6.22 8.08 2.40
N GLU A 92 5.36 7.16 2.82
CA GLU A 92 4.05 7.47 3.41
C GLU A 92 4.21 8.34 4.66
N MET A 93 5.07 7.94 5.61
CA MET A 93 5.37 8.73 6.81
C MET A 93 5.91 10.13 6.47
N THR A 94 6.79 10.25 5.47
CA THR A 94 7.37 11.55 5.08
C THR A 94 6.30 12.49 4.50
N VAL A 95 5.36 11.96 3.73
CA VAL A 95 4.26 12.75 3.17
C VAL A 95 3.29 13.14 4.27
N GLU A 96 2.87 12.20 5.11
CA GLU A 96 1.98 12.45 6.25
C GLU A 96 2.57 13.49 7.21
N GLU A 97 3.87 13.42 7.52
CA GLU A 97 4.53 14.40 8.37
C GLU A 97 4.53 15.79 7.73
N LYS A 98 4.83 15.91 6.43
CA LYS A 98 4.82 17.20 5.73
C LYS A 98 3.42 17.80 5.67
N ASP A 99 2.41 16.98 5.42
CA ASP A 99 1.02 17.43 5.37
C ASP A 99 0.56 17.86 6.77
N ALA A 100 0.91 17.10 7.83
CA ALA A 100 0.60 17.46 9.20
C ALA A 100 1.30 18.76 9.65
N GLN A 101 2.57 18.95 9.28
CA GLN A 101 3.29 20.20 9.55
C GLN A 101 2.62 21.38 8.86
N LYS A 102 2.29 21.22 7.57
CA LYS A 102 1.61 22.26 6.79
C LYS A 102 0.25 22.61 7.39
N GLU A 103 -0.57 21.61 7.72
CA GLU A 103 -1.90 21.83 8.29
C GLU A 103 -1.81 22.52 9.67
N TYR A 104 -0.80 22.19 10.47
CA TYR A 104 -0.54 22.89 11.73
C TYR A 104 -0.19 24.37 11.53
N GLU A 105 0.70 24.67 10.58
CA GLU A 105 1.09 26.05 10.25
C GLU A 105 -0.11 26.84 9.71
N GLU A 106 -0.89 26.28 8.79
CA GLU A 106 -2.10 26.89 8.25
C GLU A 106 -3.14 27.13 9.35
N MET A 107 -3.44 26.13 10.19
CA MET A 107 -4.37 26.27 11.31
C MET A 107 -3.94 27.39 12.27
N THR A 108 -2.64 27.48 12.55
CA THR A 108 -2.10 28.50 13.45
C THR A 108 -2.22 29.90 12.86
N ALA A 109 -1.89 30.05 11.57
CA ALA A 109 -2.03 31.32 10.84
C ALA A 109 -3.49 31.77 10.76
N ASP A 110 -4.41 30.86 10.42
CA ASP A 110 -5.84 31.13 10.33
C ASP A 110 -6.43 31.49 11.69
N ALA A 111 -6.02 30.81 12.76
CA ALA A 111 -6.45 31.13 14.12
C ALA A 111 -5.99 32.52 14.56
N ALA A 112 -4.77 32.92 14.19
CA ALA A 112 -4.26 34.26 14.46
C ALA A 112 -5.03 35.32 13.66
N ALA A 113 -5.24 35.11 12.36
CA ALA A 113 -6.00 36.01 11.50
C ALA A 113 -7.45 36.16 12.00
N LYS A 114 -8.09 35.04 12.37
CA LYS A 114 -9.44 35.03 12.95
C LYS A 114 -9.51 35.80 14.25
N ARG A 115 -8.58 35.59 15.19
CA ARG A 115 -8.54 36.38 16.43
C ARG A 115 -8.41 37.87 16.18
N ALA A 116 -7.58 38.28 15.22
CA ALA A 116 -7.41 39.68 14.88
C ALA A 116 -8.70 40.27 14.29
N SER A 117 -9.33 39.57 13.35
CA SER A 117 -10.61 39.96 12.76
C SER A 117 -11.74 40.04 13.78
N ASP A 118 -11.88 39.02 14.63
CA ASP A 118 -12.93 38.95 15.65
C ASP A 118 -12.74 40.05 16.69
N SER A 119 -11.50 40.29 17.15
CA SER A 119 -11.18 41.38 18.08
C SER A 119 -11.55 42.75 17.49
N LYS A 120 -11.24 42.97 16.21
CA LYS A 120 -11.62 44.20 15.52
C LYS A 120 -13.14 44.33 15.41
N SER A 121 -13.84 43.26 15.02
CA SER A 121 -15.31 43.28 14.91
C SER A 121 -15.99 43.55 16.25
N ILE A 122 -15.44 43.04 17.36
CA ILE A 122 -15.94 43.31 18.70
C ILE A 122 -15.77 44.79 19.02
N ALA A 123 -14.57 45.35 18.84
CA ALA A 123 -14.30 46.76 19.08
C ALA A 123 -15.21 47.68 18.26
N ASP A 124 -15.38 47.41 16.96
CA ASP A 124 -16.25 48.19 16.08
C ASP A 124 -17.72 48.13 16.54
N LYS A 125 -18.20 46.94 16.96
CA LYS A 125 -19.57 46.76 17.48
C LYS A 125 -19.78 47.43 18.83
N GLU A 126 -18.78 47.39 19.71
CA GLU A 126 -18.83 48.07 21.01
C GLU A 126 -18.86 49.59 20.83
N SER A 127 -18.04 50.14 19.92
CA SER A 127 -18.09 51.57 19.59
C SER A 127 -19.46 51.97 19.04
N ALA A 128 -19.97 51.23 18.05
CA ALA A 128 -21.28 51.51 17.47
C ALA A 128 -22.41 51.40 18.51
N LYS A 129 -22.33 50.43 19.42
CA LYS A 129 -23.28 50.28 20.52
C LYS A 129 -23.22 51.49 21.46
N ALA A 130 -22.03 51.91 21.87
CA ALA A 130 -21.87 53.08 22.74
C ALA A 130 -22.42 54.36 22.10
N ASP A 131 -22.15 54.57 20.80
CA ASP A 131 -22.68 55.72 20.06
C ASP A 131 -24.22 55.71 19.97
N LEU A 132 -24.82 54.52 19.79
CA LEU A 132 -26.28 54.36 19.76
C LEU A 132 -26.90 54.57 21.15
N GLU A 133 -26.27 54.06 22.22
CA GLU A 133 -26.71 54.29 23.59
C GLU A 133 -26.68 55.78 23.93
N ALA A 134 -25.58 56.48 23.62
CA ALA A 134 -25.45 57.92 23.84
C ALA A 134 -26.50 58.74 23.05
N GLN A 135 -26.77 58.39 21.80
CA GLN A 135 -27.83 59.02 21.02
C GLN A 135 -29.22 58.77 21.61
N SER A 136 -29.49 57.55 22.06
CA SER A 136 -30.77 57.17 22.69
C SER A 136 -31.02 57.98 23.96
N GLU A 137 -30.01 58.10 24.83
CA GLU A 137 -30.08 58.92 26.05
C GLU A 137 -30.35 60.39 25.73
N LYS A 138 -29.58 60.96 24.79
CA LYS A 138 -29.78 62.35 24.35
C LYS A 138 -31.19 62.57 23.80
N MET A 139 -31.71 61.67 22.97
CA MET A 139 -33.07 61.76 22.45
C MET A 139 -34.13 61.68 23.56
N ALA A 140 -33.90 60.85 24.58
CA ALA A 140 -34.80 60.75 25.73
C ALA A 140 -34.83 62.05 26.55
N GLU A 141 -33.67 62.66 26.79
CA GLU A 141 -33.56 63.97 27.46
C GLU A 141 -34.21 65.09 26.63
N GLU A 142 -33.91 65.16 25.34
CA GLU A 142 -34.54 66.13 24.42
C GLU A 142 -36.05 65.98 24.39
N LYS A 143 -36.55 64.74 24.34
CA LYS A 143 -38.00 64.47 24.40
C LYS A 143 -38.59 64.97 25.71
N LYS A 144 -37.95 64.71 26.85
CA LYS A 144 -38.42 65.15 28.17
C LYS A 144 -38.47 66.68 28.25
N SER A 145 -37.40 67.35 27.82
CA SER A 145 -37.30 68.81 27.77
C SER A 145 -38.39 69.42 26.89
N LYS A 146 -38.52 68.98 25.64
CA LYS A 146 -39.55 69.46 24.71
C LYS A 146 -40.98 69.21 25.22
N THR A 147 -41.20 68.08 25.89
CA THR A 147 -42.52 67.79 26.50
C THR A 147 -42.82 68.75 27.64
N ALA A 148 -41.84 69.05 28.50
CA ALA A 148 -42.00 70.01 29.58
C ALA A 148 -42.27 71.44 29.06
N GLU A 149 -41.53 71.87 28.03
CA GLU A 149 -41.74 73.16 27.36
C GLU A 149 -43.14 73.27 26.73
N ALA A 150 -43.60 72.23 26.05
CA ALA A 150 -44.93 72.18 25.45
C ALA A 150 -46.05 72.29 26.51
N MET A 151 -45.89 71.58 27.64
CA MET A 151 -46.83 71.66 28.77
C MET A 151 -46.87 73.06 29.39
N ALA A 152 -45.70 73.65 29.66
CA ALA A 152 -45.63 75.00 30.21
C ALA A 152 -46.27 76.04 29.28
N THR A 153 -46.05 75.91 27.97
CA THR A 153 -46.67 76.80 26.97
C THR A 153 -48.19 76.65 26.97
N ALA A 154 -48.70 75.43 27.09
CA ALA A 154 -50.14 75.15 27.15
C ALA A 154 -50.81 75.69 28.41
N GLU A 155 -50.10 75.77 29.55
CA GLU A 155 -50.63 76.36 30.80
C GLU A 155 -50.72 77.89 30.76
N THR A 156 -49.92 78.54 29.91
CA THR A 156 -49.87 80.01 29.81
C THR A 156 -50.85 80.61 28.78
N LEU A 157 -51.55 79.78 28.01
CA LEU A 157 -52.55 80.16 27.00
C LEU A 157 -53.98 80.01 27.55
#